data_AF-A0A451FPR0-F1
#
_entry.id   AF-A0A451FPR0-F1
#
_cell.length_a   1.000
_cell.length_b   1.000
_cell.length_c   1.000
_cell.angle_alpha   90.00
_cell.angle_beta   90.00
_cell.angle_gamma   90.00
#
_symmetry.space_group_name_H-M   'P 1'
#
loop_
_entity.id
_entity.type
_entity.pdbx_description
1 polymer ?
#
loop_
_entity_poly.entity_id
_entity_poly.type
_entity_poly.pdbx_seq_one_letter_code
_entity_poly.pdbx_strand_id
1 'polypeptide(L)'
;MTHQLHQYHLVDPSPWPLTGAMGSMLLASGLALWFHTNTTTVLKIGLLTLLLTMFQWWRDVVRESTYQGHHTKGVQKNMRYGMILFITSEVFFFLGFFWALYHVSLVPTPELGAEWPPTGITPLNPTEVPLLNTAVLLSSGATITWSHHTMMKGNKKESTYALMLTIALGVYFTALQASEYMETPFTISDSVYGSLFFVATGFHGLHVMIGTTFLMICMIRLIMHHFTTTHHFGYEAAIWYWHFVDIVWLFLYVSVYWWGS
;
A
#
# COMPACT_ATOMS: atom_id res chain seq x y z
N MET A 1 -12.82 -25.75 -33.93
CA MET A 1 -13.72 -24.62 -33.63
C MET A 1 -12.87 -23.37 -33.49
N THR A 2 -13.19 -22.29 -34.21
CA THR A 2 -12.38 -21.06 -34.30
C THR A 2 -12.82 -19.95 -33.34
N HIS A 3 -13.94 -20.13 -32.63
CA HIS A 3 -14.49 -19.17 -31.67
C HIS A 3 -14.51 -19.76 -30.26
N GLN A 4 -14.18 -18.92 -29.28
CA GLN A 4 -14.25 -19.27 -27.86
C GLN A 4 -15.72 -19.32 -27.40
N LEU A 5 -16.07 -20.37 -26.66
CA LEU A 5 -17.42 -20.58 -26.10
C LEU A 5 -17.47 -20.39 -24.57
N HIS A 6 -16.38 -19.90 -23.97
CA HIS A 6 -16.27 -19.64 -22.53
C HIS A 6 -16.06 -18.14 -22.25
N GLN A 7 -16.33 -17.73 -21.00
CA GLN A 7 -16.22 -16.33 -20.58
C GLN A 7 -14.80 -15.91 -20.14
N TYR A 8 -13.85 -16.85 -20.10
CA TYR A 8 -12.48 -16.60 -19.63
C TYR A 8 -11.61 -15.92 -20.68
N HIS A 9 -10.63 -15.15 -20.20
CA HIS A 9 -9.63 -14.49 -21.02
C HIS A 9 -8.42 -15.41 -21.21
N LEU A 10 -8.08 -15.72 -22.46
CA LEU A 10 -6.82 -16.36 -22.82
C LEU A 10 -5.81 -15.26 -23.13
N VAL A 11 -4.90 -14.98 -22.20
CA VAL A 11 -3.90 -13.91 -22.31
C VAL A 11 -2.82 -14.30 -23.32
N ASP A 12 -2.39 -13.35 -24.13
CA ASP A 12 -1.29 -13.53 -25.08
C ASP A 12 0.05 -13.81 -24.37
N PRO A 13 1.01 -14.47 -25.04
CA PRO A 13 2.36 -14.63 -24.50
C PRO A 13 2.97 -13.29 -24.13
N SER A 14 3.38 -13.15 -22.86
CA SER A 14 3.88 -11.90 -22.30
C SER A 14 5.29 -12.07 -21.72
N PRO A 15 6.21 -11.10 -21.93
CA PRO A 15 7.55 -11.15 -21.33
C PRO A 15 7.57 -10.71 -19.87
N TRP A 16 6.51 -10.08 -19.36
CA TRP A 16 6.49 -9.44 -18.04
C TRP A 16 6.73 -10.40 -16.85
N PRO A 17 6.24 -11.66 -16.87
CA PRO A 17 6.59 -12.61 -15.82
C PRO A 17 8.10 -12.87 -15.72
N LEU A 18 8.80 -12.96 -16.87
CA LEU A 18 10.24 -13.19 -16.91
C LEU A 18 11.02 -11.96 -16.42
N THR A 19 10.67 -10.76 -16.93
CA THR A 19 11.35 -9.53 -16.51
C THR A 19 11.07 -9.20 -15.04
N GLY A 20 9.88 -9.54 -14.53
CA GLY A 20 9.54 -9.47 -13.11
C GLY A 20 10.42 -10.38 -12.27
N ALA A 21 10.52 -11.66 -12.63
CA ALA A 21 11.36 -12.62 -11.92
C ALA A 21 12.84 -12.22 -11.91
N MET A 22 13.38 -11.77 -13.06
CA MET A 22 14.74 -11.24 -13.15
C MET A 22 14.92 -9.98 -12.30
N GLY A 23 13.96 -9.05 -12.33
CA GLY A 23 13.97 -7.85 -11.51
C GLY A 23 14.00 -8.17 -10.01
N SER A 24 13.19 -9.12 -9.55
CA SER A 24 13.17 -9.59 -8.15
C SER A 24 14.49 -10.23 -7.74
N MET A 25 15.10 -11.04 -8.61
CA MET A 25 16.42 -11.63 -8.35
C MET A 25 17.51 -10.55 -8.22
N LEU A 26 17.50 -9.56 -9.12
CA LEU A 26 18.43 -8.43 -9.07
C LEU A 26 18.21 -7.56 -7.82
N LEU A 27 16.97 -7.38 -7.38
CA LEU A 27 16.67 -6.68 -6.14
C LEU A 27 17.25 -7.41 -4.92
N ALA A 28 16.99 -8.72 -4.79
CA ALA A 28 17.45 -9.52 -3.66
C ALA A 28 18.99 -9.59 -3.60
N SER A 29 19.64 -9.92 -4.72
CA SER A 29 21.10 -9.95 -4.82
C SER A 29 21.73 -8.56 -4.68
N GLY A 30 21.05 -7.52 -5.17
CA GLY A 30 21.47 -6.13 -5.02
C GLY A 30 21.44 -5.63 -3.58
N LEU A 31 20.44 -6.02 -2.78
CA LEU A 31 20.41 -5.75 -1.33
C LEU A 31 21.56 -6.45 -0.61
N ALA A 32 21.79 -7.74 -0.89
CA ALA A 32 22.90 -8.48 -0.30
C ALA A 32 24.26 -7.84 -0.64
N LEU A 33 24.46 -7.45 -1.91
CA LEU A 33 25.69 -6.76 -2.33
C LEU A 33 25.83 -5.40 -1.67
N TRP A 34 24.74 -4.63 -1.55
CA TRP A 34 24.80 -3.32 -0.89
C TRP A 34 25.24 -3.45 0.57
N PHE A 35 24.63 -4.37 1.33
CA PHE A 35 24.96 -4.56 2.74
C PHE A 35 26.38 -5.08 3.00
N HIS A 36 26.98 -5.81 2.06
CA HIS A 36 28.32 -6.39 2.24
C HIS A 36 29.46 -5.66 1.52
N THR A 37 29.17 -4.95 0.45
CA THR A 37 30.20 -4.33 -0.41
C THR A 37 29.99 -2.83 -0.63
N ASN A 38 28.93 -2.26 -0.05
CA ASN A 38 28.52 -0.86 -0.24
C ASN A 38 28.24 -0.48 -1.72
N THR A 39 28.05 -1.45 -2.61
CA THR A 39 27.72 -1.21 -4.02
C THR A 39 26.20 -1.24 -4.23
N THR A 40 25.63 -0.19 -4.83
CA THR A 40 24.18 -0.07 -5.06
C THR A 40 23.76 -0.25 -6.52
N THR A 41 24.71 -0.54 -7.41
CA THR A 41 24.48 -0.58 -8.86
C THR A 41 23.47 -1.67 -9.23
N VAL A 42 23.66 -2.90 -8.72
CA VAL A 42 22.75 -4.03 -8.99
C VAL A 42 21.36 -3.76 -8.43
N LEU A 43 21.28 -3.20 -7.22
CA LEU A 43 20.02 -2.80 -6.57
C LEU A 43 19.24 -1.80 -7.44
N LYS A 44 19.91 -0.75 -7.93
CA LYS A 44 19.28 0.28 -8.79
C LYS A 44 18.78 -0.31 -10.11
N ILE A 45 19.54 -1.20 -10.74
CA ILE A 45 19.12 -1.89 -11.96
C ILE A 45 17.88 -2.77 -11.68
N GLY A 46 17.91 -3.56 -10.60
CA GLY A 46 16.77 -4.39 -10.21
C GLY A 46 15.50 -3.58 -9.96
N LEU A 47 15.61 -2.47 -9.22
CA LEU A 47 14.48 -1.55 -8.99
C LEU A 47 13.94 -0.97 -10.30
N LEU A 48 14.81 -0.51 -11.21
CA LEU A 48 14.39 0.01 -12.51
C LEU A 48 13.66 -1.06 -13.34
N THR A 49 14.19 -2.28 -13.42
CA THR A 49 13.56 -3.39 -14.14
C THR A 49 12.19 -3.73 -13.58
N LEU A 50 12.03 -3.74 -12.25
CA LEU A 50 10.73 -3.98 -11.60
C LEU A 50 9.72 -2.87 -11.89
N LEU A 51 10.13 -1.60 -11.78
CA LEU A 51 9.26 -0.46 -12.09
C LEU A 51 8.79 -0.48 -13.55
N LEU A 52 9.71 -0.76 -14.49
CA LEU A 52 9.37 -0.90 -15.90
C LEU A 52 8.43 -2.08 -16.13
N THR A 53 8.68 -3.23 -15.48
CA THR A 53 7.81 -4.41 -15.61
C THR A 53 6.39 -4.09 -15.12
N MET A 54 6.25 -3.51 -13.93
CA MET A 54 4.96 -3.12 -13.37
C MET A 54 4.20 -2.14 -14.28
N PHE A 55 4.90 -1.11 -14.77
CA PHE A 55 4.30 -0.13 -15.69
C PHE A 55 3.78 -0.77 -16.98
N GLN A 56 4.59 -1.60 -17.63
CA GLN A 56 4.22 -2.21 -18.91
C GLN A 56 3.15 -3.30 -18.74
N TRP A 57 3.24 -4.09 -17.67
CA TRP A 57 2.26 -5.13 -17.37
C TRP A 57 0.89 -4.52 -17.08
N TRP A 58 0.79 -3.52 -16.20
CA TRP A 58 -0.50 -2.89 -15.93
C TRP A 58 -1.03 -2.08 -17.11
N ARG A 59 -0.16 -1.51 -17.95
CA ARG A 59 -0.58 -0.92 -19.23
C ARG A 59 -1.29 -1.96 -20.11
N ASP A 60 -0.75 -3.17 -20.21
CA ASP A 60 -1.34 -4.22 -21.04
C ASP A 60 -2.67 -4.73 -20.45
N VAL A 61 -2.77 -4.88 -19.12
CA VAL A 61 -4.07 -5.16 -18.45
C VAL A 61 -5.11 -4.07 -18.72
N VAL A 62 -4.71 -2.79 -18.78
CA VAL A 62 -5.62 -1.70 -19.16
C VAL A 62 -6.07 -1.83 -20.62
N ARG A 63 -5.20 -2.29 -21.52
CA ARG A 63 -5.53 -2.51 -22.94
C ARG A 63 -6.49 -3.69 -23.12
N GLU A 64 -6.19 -4.81 -22.49
CA GLU A 64 -6.99 -6.03 -22.49
C GLU A 64 -8.40 -5.80 -21.95
N SER A 65 -8.52 -4.95 -20.93
CA SER A 65 -9.81 -4.56 -20.36
C SER A 65 -10.52 -3.50 -21.19
N THR A 66 -9.97 -2.29 -21.26
CA THR A 66 -10.66 -1.09 -21.75
C THR A 66 -10.82 -1.09 -23.26
N TYR A 67 -9.78 -1.51 -24.00
CA TYR A 67 -9.75 -1.38 -25.46
C TYR A 67 -10.13 -2.67 -26.18
N GLN A 68 -9.80 -3.83 -25.61
CA GLN A 68 -10.10 -5.15 -26.21
C GLN A 68 -11.35 -5.82 -25.62
N GLY A 69 -11.82 -5.39 -24.44
CA GLY A 69 -13.08 -5.87 -23.87
C GLY A 69 -13.03 -7.28 -23.27
N HIS A 70 -11.84 -7.82 -22.94
CA HIS A 70 -11.70 -9.19 -22.43
C HIS A 70 -12.20 -9.40 -21.00
N HIS A 71 -12.49 -8.31 -20.26
CA HIS A 71 -12.92 -8.37 -18.85
C HIS A 71 -14.43 -8.60 -18.71
N THR A 72 -14.87 -9.80 -19.08
CA THR A 72 -16.25 -10.28 -18.87
C THR A 72 -16.61 -10.33 -17.38
N LYS A 73 -17.90 -10.52 -17.05
CA LYS A 73 -18.34 -10.66 -15.65
C LYS A 73 -17.64 -11.80 -14.92
N GLY A 74 -17.39 -12.93 -15.59
CA GLY A 74 -16.66 -14.06 -15.02
C GLY A 74 -15.21 -13.71 -14.69
N VAL A 75 -14.52 -13.01 -15.59
CA VAL A 75 -13.14 -12.53 -15.37
C VAL A 75 -13.09 -11.53 -14.22
N GLN A 76 -13.99 -10.54 -14.20
CA GLN A 76 -14.04 -9.55 -13.11
C GLN A 76 -14.32 -10.19 -11.75
N LYS A 77 -15.20 -11.20 -11.69
CA LYS A 77 -15.43 -11.96 -10.45
C LYS A 77 -14.15 -12.61 -9.94
N ASN A 78 -13.36 -13.22 -10.82
CA ASN A 78 -12.07 -13.82 -10.45
C ASN A 78 -11.05 -12.76 -10.01
N MET A 79 -11.00 -11.60 -10.66
CA MET A 79 -10.13 -10.51 -10.24
C MET A 79 -10.48 -9.99 -8.85
N ARG A 80 -11.79 -9.92 -8.50
CA ARG A 80 -12.23 -9.59 -7.14
C ARG A 80 -11.74 -10.59 -6.11
N TYR A 81 -11.85 -11.89 -6.38
CA TYR A 81 -11.28 -12.91 -5.50
C TYR A 81 -9.76 -12.76 -5.36
N GLY A 82 -9.05 -12.48 -6.46
CA GLY A 82 -7.61 -12.23 -6.43
C GLY A 82 -7.24 -11.06 -5.52
N MET A 83 -7.95 -9.94 -5.61
CA MET A 83 -7.70 -8.77 -4.75
C MET A 83 -8.01 -9.05 -3.28
N ILE A 84 -9.10 -9.77 -2.97
CA ILE A 84 -9.44 -10.15 -1.59
C ILE A 84 -8.34 -11.03 -1.00
N LEU A 85 -7.86 -12.03 -1.73
CA LEU A 85 -6.80 -12.92 -1.27
C LEU A 85 -5.48 -12.18 -1.10
N PHE A 86 -5.14 -11.25 -2.01
CA PHE A 86 -3.98 -10.38 -1.87
C PHE A 86 -4.04 -9.51 -0.60
N ILE A 87 -5.15 -8.80 -0.37
CA ILE A 87 -5.32 -8.00 0.86
C ILE A 87 -5.25 -8.91 2.09
N THR A 88 -5.83 -10.11 2.02
CA THR A 88 -5.76 -11.07 3.13
C THR A 88 -4.31 -11.44 3.45
N SER A 89 -3.45 -11.71 2.45
CA SER A 89 -2.04 -11.97 2.72
C SER A 89 -1.32 -10.76 3.32
N GLU A 90 -1.65 -9.54 2.90
CA GLU A 90 -1.09 -8.31 3.50
C GLU A 90 -1.53 -8.14 4.97
N VAL A 91 -2.77 -8.50 5.32
CA VAL A 91 -3.22 -8.52 6.73
C VAL A 91 -2.37 -9.50 7.55
N PHE A 92 -2.11 -10.71 7.05
CA PHE A 92 -1.24 -11.68 7.74
C PHE A 92 0.21 -11.21 7.84
N PHE A 93 0.70 -10.47 6.84
CA PHE A 93 2.01 -9.84 6.90
C PHE A 93 2.11 -8.85 8.06
N PHE A 94 1.12 -7.96 8.24
CA PHE A 94 1.09 -7.03 9.37
C PHE A 94 0.86 -7.72 10.72
N LEU A 95 0.09 -8.82 10.78
CA LEU A 95 -0.07 -9.60 12.01
C LEU A 95 1.26 -10.08 12.59
N GLY A 96 2.27 -10.35 11.75
CA GLY A 96 3.61 -10.68 12.21
C GLY A 96 4.26 -9.56 13.04
N PHE A 97 4.12 -8.30 12.61
CA PHE A 97 4.64 -7.14 13.35
C PHE A 97 3.86 -6.89 14.65
N PHE A 98 2.54 -7.00 14.62
CA PHE A 98 1.72 -6.86 15.83
C PHE A 98 2.03 -7.96 16.84
N TRP A 99 2.22 -9.20 16.39
CA TRP A 99 2.65 -10.28 17.27
C TRP A 99 4.01 -9.96 17.90
N ALA A 100 5.00 -9.55 17.12
CA ALA A 100 6.31 -9.18 17.64
C ALA A 100 6.22 -8.05 18.69
N LEU A 101 5.42 -7.01 18.43
CA LEU A 101 5.12 -5.93 19.39
C LEU A 101 4.55 -6.48 20.69
N TYR A 102 3.43 -7.18 20.65
CA TYR A 102 2.77 -7.67 21.86
C TYR A 102 3.63 -8.67 22.62
N HIS A 103 4.43 -9.48 21.94
CA HIS A 103 5.33 -10.42 22.59
C HIS A 103 6.37 -9.72 23.48
N VAL A 104 7.00 -8.65 22.98
CA VAL A 104 8.09 -7.97 23.72
C VAL A 104 7.58 -6.93 24.72
N SER A 105 6.42 -6.32 24.46
CA SER A 105 5.84 -5.28 25.31
C SER A 105 5.03 -5.81 26.48
N LEU A 106 4.36 -6.96 26.34
CA LEU A 106 3.60 -7.57 27.44
C LEU A 106 4.49 -8.22 28.51
N VAL A 107 5.69 -8.67 28.13
CA VAL A 107 6.67 -9.27 29.05
C VAL A 107 8.07 -8.72 28.73
N PRO A 108 8.37 -7.46 29.13
CA PRO A 108 9.66 -6.84 28.84
C PRO A 108 10.80 -7.55 29.55
N THR A 109 11.92 -7.74 28.87
CA THR A 109 13.08 -8.42 29.44
C THR A 109 13.86 -7.49 30.39
N PRO A 110 14.67 -8.04 31.32
CA PRO A 110 15.48 -7.21 32.22
C PRO A 110 16.43 -6.25 31.51
N GLU A 111 16.91 -6.60 30.30
CA GLU A 111 17.78 -5.75 29.47
C GLU A 111 17.07 -4.47 28.99
N LEU A 112 15.74 -4.47 28.96
CA LEU A 112 14.91 -3.30 28.64
C LEU A 112 14.56 -2.46 29.88
N GLY A 113 14.97 -2.90 31.08
CA GLY A 113 14.56 -2.32 32.36
C GLY A 113 13.33 -2.99 32.99
N ALA A 114 12.87 -4.12 32.44
CA ALA A 114 11.64 -4.83 32.85
C ALA A 114 10.37 -3.95 32.78
N GLU A 115 10.37 -2.94 31.93
CA GLU A 115 9.25 -2.04 31.66
C GLU A 115 9.08 -1.80 30.15
N TRP A 116 7.90 -1.30 29.76
CA TRP A 116 7.60 -0.88 28.40
C TRP A 116 6.91 0.49 28.43
N PRO A 117 7.36 1.49 27.65
CA PRO A 117 8.56 1.47 26.79
C PRO A 117 9.88 1.22 27.53
N PRO A 118 10.94 0.75 26.85
CA PRO A 118 12.23 0.49 27.49
C PRO A 118 12.85 1.74 28.13
N THR A 119 13.62 1.55 29.21
CA THR A 119 14.28 2.64 29.92
C THR A 119 15.12 3.51 28.97
N GLY A 120 14.88 4.82 28.96
CA GLY A 120 15.61 5.78 28.13
C GLY A 120 14.98 6.09 26.77
N ILE A 121 13.90 5.40 26.38
CA ILE A 121 13.09 5.76 25.22
C ILE A 121 12.07 6.82 25.63
N THR A 122 12.02 7.92 24.88
CA THR A 122 10.97 8.94 24.98
C THR A 122 9.97 8.77 23.84
N PRO A 123 8.81 8.13 24.08
CA PRO A 123 7.81 7.88 23.06
C PRO A 123 7.16 9.18 22.56
N LEU A 124 6.59 9.14 21.37
CA LEU A 124 5.82 10.25 20.81
C LEU A 124 4.49 10.41 21.52
N ASN A 125 3.99 11.65 21.61
CA ASN A 125 2.67 11.93 22.15
C ASN A 125 1.57 11.51 21.15
N PRO A 126 0.68 10.56 21.48
CA PRO A 126 -0.38 10.10 20.57
C PRO A 126 -1.41 11.17 20.20
N THR A 127 -1.49 12.26 20.96
CA THR A 127 -2.50 13.32 20.77
C THR A 127 -2.06 14.43 19.81
N GLU A 128 -0.80 14.38 19.35
CA GLU A 128 -0.23 15.38 18.44
C GLU A 128 -0.33 14.92 16.97
N VAL A 129 0.81 14.81 16.27
CA VAL A 129 0.89 14.39 14.87
C VAL A 129 0.23 13.02 14.62
N PRO A 130 0.35 12.00 15.50
CA PRO A 130 -0.31 10.71 15.29
C PRO A 130 -1.84 10.81 15.22
N LEU A 131 -2.46 11.66 16.04
CA LEU A 131 -3.91 11.90 16.01
C LEU A 131 -4.32 12.65 14.74
N LEU A 132 -3.52 13.63 14.31
CA LEU A 132 -3.73 14.33 13.05
C LEU A 132 -3.68 13.38 11.86
N ASN A 133 -2.66 12.51 11.79
CA ASN A 133 -2.54 11.48 10.77
C ASN A 133 -3.76 10.55 10.73
N THR A 134 -4.28 10.19 11.90
CA THR A 134 -5.52 9.40 12.02
C THR A 134 -6.72 10.13 11.44
N ALA A 135 -6.89 11.42 11.75
CA ALA A 135 -7.96 12.24 11.19
C ALA A 135 -7.84 12.40 9.66
N VAL A 136 -6.61 12.54 9.14
CA VAL A 136 -6.32 12.66 7.71
C VAL A 136 -6.73 11.38 6.96
N LEU A 137 -6.31 10.20 7.43
CA LEU A 137 -6.67 8.94 6.77
C LEU A 137 -8.17 8.66 6.85
N LEU A 138 -8.81 8.83 8.00
CA LEU A 138 -10.27 8.66 8.12
C LEU A 138 -11.05 9.62 7.21
N SER A 139 -10.60 10.87 7.09
CA SER A 139 -11.17 11.83 6.16
C SER A 139 -11.00 11.38 4.72
N SER A 140 -9.83 10.82 4.37
CA SER A 140 -9.57 10.29 3.04
C SER A 140 -10.46 9.08 2.69
N GLY A 141 -10.76 8.22 3.67
CA GLY A 141 -11.73 7.13 3.54
C GLY A 141 -13.16 7.61 3.26
N ALA A 142 -13.56 8.73 3.87
CA ALA A 142 -14.85 9.36 3.56
C ALA A 142 -14.87 9.97 2.15
N THR A 143 -13.80 10.66 1.74
CA THR A 143 -13.73 11.32 0.42
C THR A 143 -13.63 10.31 -0.72
N ILE A 144 -12.95 9.18 -0.54
CA ILE A 144 -12.90 8.14 -1.57
C ILE A 144 -14.25 7.43 -1.73
N THR A 145 -14.98 7.22 -0.62
CA THR A 145 -16.35 6.69 -0.65
C THR A 145 -17.29 7.64 -1.39
N TRP A 146 -17.18 8.95 -1.13
CA TRP A 146 -17.90 9.99 -1.87
C TRP A 146 -17.58 9.94 -3.37
N SER A 147 -16.29 9.80 -3.72
CA SER A 147 -15.86 9.69 -5.11
C SER A 147 -16.43 8.44 -5.81
N HIS A 148 -16.46 7.31 -5.12
CA HIS A 148 -17.00 6.07 -5.67
C HIS A 148 -18.51 6.18 -5.94
N HIS A 149 -19.27 6.70 -4.99
CA HIS A 149 -20.72 6.83 -5.13
C HIS A 149 -21.12 7.80 -6.24
N THR A 150 -20.39 8.91 -6.40
CA THR A 150 -20.61 9.87 -7.49
C THR A 150 -20.24 9.29 -8.85
N MET A 151 -19.21 8.43 -8.92
CA MET A 151 -18.88 7.66 -10.13
C MET A 151 -19.99 6.73 -10.57
N MET A 152 -20.56 5.95 -9.64
CA MET A 152 -21.68 5.05 -9.94
C MET A 152 -22.93 5.79 -10.43
N LYS A 153 -23.14 7.04 -9.96
CA LYS A 153 -24.20 7.93 -10.43
C LYS A 153 -23.90 8.61 -11.77
N GLY A 154 -22.71 8.44 -12.33
CA GLY A 154 -22.28 9.06 -13.58
C GLY A 154 -21.80 10.52 -13.45
N ASN A 155 -21.71 11.07 -12.22
CA ASN A 155 -21.17 12.41 -12.01
C ASN A 155 -19.64 12.38 -11.97
N LYS A 156 -19.01 12.33 -13.15
CA LYS A 156 -17.55 12.30 -13.29
C LYS A 156 -16.86 13.50 -12.66
N LYS A 157 -17.40 14.71 -12.85
CA LYS A 157 -16.75 15.94 -12.38
C LYS A 157 -16.59 15.93 -10.85
N GLU A 158 -17.66 15.60 -10.14
CA GLU A 158 -17.66 15.49 -8.69
C GLU A 158 -16.76 14.35 -8.19
N SER A 159 -16.83 13.19 -8.85
CA SER A 159 -15.97 12.05 -8.51
C SER A 159 -14.48 12.37 -8.65
N THR A 160 -14.09 13.06 -9.73
CA THR A 160 -12.72 13.54 -9.93
C THR A 160 -12.28 14.46 -8.79
N TYR A 161 -13.10 15.44 -8.38
CA TYR A 161 -12.74 16.32 -7.25
C TYR A 161 -12.57 15.56 -5.93
N ALA A 162 -13.50 14.66 -5.61
CA ALA A 162 -13.43 13.85 -4.40
C ALA A 162 -12.20 12.91 -4.39
N LEU A 163 -11.83 12.35 -5.55
CA LEU A 163 -10.61 11.55 -5.70
C LEU A 163 -9.34 12.40 -5.56
N MET A 164 -9.33 13.63 -6.10
CA MET A 164 -8.23 14.57 -5.92
C MET A 164 -7.98 14.86 -4.44
N LEU A 165 -9.04 15.11 -3.69
CA LEU A 165 -8.96 15.38 -2.26
C LEU A 165 -8.39 14.17 -1.50
N THR A 166 -8.82 12.97 -1.85
CA THR A 166 -8.29 11.72 -1.25
C THR A 166 -6.77 11.61 -1.49
N ILE A 167 -6.32 11.82 -2.73
CA ILE A 167 -4.89 11.75 -3.08
C ILE A 167 -4.10 12.83 -2.33
N ALA A 168 -4.63 14.06 -2.23
CA ALA A 168 -3.99 15.14 -1.50
C ALA A 168 -3.83 14.80 0.00
N LEU A 169 -4.85 14.19 0.62
CA LEU A 169 -4.79 13.72 2.00
C LEU A 169 -3.76 12.59 2.18
N GLY A 170 -3.65 11.65 1.24
CA GLY A 170 -2.63 10.59 1.27
C GLY A 170 -1.19 11.13 1.16
N VAL A 171 -0.96 12.12 0.29
CA VAL A 171 0.33 12.82 0.19
C VAL A 171 0.61 13.60 1.48
N TYR A 172 -0.40 14.25 2.04
CA TYR A 172 -0.26 15.00 3.29
C TYR A 172 0.10 14.09 4.48
N PHE A 173 -0.55 12.93 4.63
CA PHE A 173 -0.17 11.91 5.60
C PHE A 173 1.31 11.50 5.43
N THR A 174 1.74 11.25 4.20
CA THR A 174 3.13 10.83 3.92
C THR A 174 4.13 11.92 4.34
N ALA A 175 3.80 13.19 4.10
CA ALA A 175 4.63 14.33 4.50
C ALA A 175 4.68 14.49 6.04
N LEU A 176 3.54 14.33 6.72
CA LEU A 176 3.48 14.35 8.19
C LEU A 176 4.31 13.20 8.79
N GLN A 177 4.16 11.98 8.28
CA GLN A 177 4.93 10.82 8.74
C GLN A 177 6.44 11.01 8.51
N ALA A 178 6.83 11.58 7.38
CA ALA A 178 8.24 11.90 7.11
C ALA A 178 8.77 12.95 8.11
N SER A 179 7.98 13.98 8.45
CA SER A 179 8.36 14.96 9.46
C SER A 179 8.49 14.34 10.85
N GLU A 180 7.56 13.43 11.21
CA GLU A 180 7.62 12.70 12.48
C GLU A 180 8.93 11.91 12.58
N TYR A 181 9.33 11.18 11.53
CA TYR A 181 10.59 10.41 11.52
C TYR A 181 11.84 11.28 11.62
N MET A 182 11.77 12.54 11.23
CA MET A 182 12.91 13.48 11.35
C MET A 182 13.02 14.06 12.77
N GLU A 183 11.90 14.21 13.47
CA GLU A 183 11.83 14.86 14.79
C GLU A 183 11.79 13.84 15.95
N THR A 184 11.55 12.55 15.67
CA THR A 184 11.51 11.50 16.70
C THR A 184 12.84 11.41 17.46
N PRO A 185 12.83 11.33 18.81
CA PRO A 185 14.04 11.29 19.63
C PRO A 185 14.73 9.91 19.67
N PHE A 186 14.19 8.92 18.97
CA PHE A 186 14.72 7.56 18.86
C PHE A 186 14.80 7.13 17.38
N THR A 187 15.64 6.15 17.11
CA THR A 187 15.98 5.64 15.77
C THR A 187 15.71 4.14 15.65
N ILE A 188 15.85 3.58 14.44
CA ILE A 188 15.67 2.13 14.22
C ILE A 188 16.65 1.26 15.03
N SER A 189 17.81 1.81 15.42
CA SER A 189 18.80 1.13 16.24
C SER A 189 18.53 1.20 17.75
N ASP A 190 17.55 1.98 18.19
CA ASP A 190 17.30 2.20 19.61
C ASP A 190 16.35 1.15 20.18
N SER A 191 16.96 0.04 20.63
CA SER A 191 16.30 -1.13 21.23
C SER A 191 15.31 -1.81 20.29
N VAL A 192 14.60 -2.81 20.83
CA VAL A 192 13.49 -3.45 20.13
C VAL A 192 12.31 -2.50 19.88
N TYR A 193 12.16 -1.45 20.70
CA TYR A 193 11.13 -0.43 20.52
C TYR A 193 11.31 0.30 19.19
N GLY A 194 12.49 0.89 18.94
CA GLY A 194 12.78 1.60 17.71
C GLY A 194 12.69 0.70 16.47
N SER A 195 13.26 -0.52 16.55
CA SER A 195 13.16 -1.50 15.47
C SER A 195 11.71 -1.82 15.10
N LEU A 196 10.85 -2.13 16.07
CA LEU A 196 9.44 -2.46 15.79
C LEU A 196 8.65 -1.25 15.34
N PHE A 197 8.87 -0.08 15.96
CA PHE A 197 8.23 1.18 15.56
C PHE A 197 8.51 1.45 14.08
N PHE A 198 9.77 1.63 13.68
CA PHE A 198 10.13 2.04 12.32
C PHE A 198 9.81 0.97 11.27
N VAL A 199 9.93 -0.32 11.59
CA VAL A 199 9.58 -1.37 10.63
C VAL A 199 8.05 -1.44 10.43
N ALA A 200 7.26 -1.45 11.50
CA ALA A 200 5.81 -1.56 11.38
C ALA A 200 5.18 -0.31 10.72
N THR A 201 5.52 0.88 11.21
CA THR A 201 5.00 2.15 10.65
C THR A 201 5.64 2.45 9.29
N GLY A 202 6.89 2.05 9.04
CA GLY A 202 7.57 2.19 7.76
C GLY A 202 6.96 1.31 6.66
N PHE A 203 6.66 0.04 6.95
CA PHE A 203 5.93 -0.80 6.00
C PHE A 203 4.53 -0.25 5.73
N HIS A 204 3.83 0.24 6.74
CA HIS A 204 2.55 0.91 6.52
C HIS A 204 2.69 2.16 5.64
N GLY A 205 3.69 3.02 5.89
CA GLY A 205 3.99 4.17 5.03
C GLY A 205 4.29 3.79 3.58
N LEU A 206 5.02 2.68 3.36
CA LEU A 206 5.20 2.12 2.02
C LEU A 206 3.85 1.74 1.37
N HIS A 207 2.95 1.12 2.13
CA HIS A 207 1.61 0.79 1.62
C HIS A 207 0.78 2.04 1.32
N VAL A 208 0.87 3.11 2.10
CA VAL A 208 0.23 4.41 1.81
C VAL A 208 0.75 4.97 0.48
N MET A 209 2.07 4.93 0.23
CA MET A 209 2.65 5.40 -1.02
C MET A 209 2.19 4.56 -2.24
N ILE A 210 2.12 3.23 -2.08
CA ILE A 210 1.59 2.32 -3.11
C ILE A 210 0.11 2.65 -3.38
N GLY A 211 -0.70 2.79 -2.33
CA GLY A 211 -2.12 3.11 -2.43
C GLY A 211 -2.36 4.46 -3.11
N THR A 212 -1.58 5.47 -2.74
CA THR A 212 -1.67 6.82 -3.33
C THR A 212 -1.30 6.77 -4.80
N THR A 213 -0.27 6.01 -5.17
CA THR A 213 0.10 5.78 -6.58
C THR A 213 -1.02 5.07 -7.34
N PHE A 214 -1.64 4.06 -6.75
CA PHE A 214 -2.76 3.36 -7.36
C PHE A 214 -3.98 4.27 -7.58
N LEU A 215 -4.30 5.13 -6.61
CA LEU A 215 -5.33 6.16 -6.73
C LEU A 215 -4.99 7.21 -7.81
N MET A 216 -3.72 7.64 -7.92
CA MET A 216 -3.27 8.52 -9.00
C MET A 216 -3.46 7.89 -10.38
N ILE A 217 -3.16 6.59 -10.54
CA ILE A 217 -3.45 5.87 -11.80
C ILE A 217 -4.96 5.82 -12.05
N CYS A 218 -5.78 5.59 -11.03
CA CYS A 218 -7.25 5.64 -11.16
C CYS A 218 -7.73 7.04 -11.57
N MET A 219 -7.13 8.11 -11.04
CA MET A 219 -7.43 9.48 -11.43
C MET A 219 -7.15 9.73 -12.91
N ILE A 220 -5.96 9.34 -13.40
CA ILE A 220 -5.60 9.47 -14.81
C ILE A 220 -6.59 8.70 -15.69
N ARG A 221 -6.89 7.45 -15.34
CA ARG A 221 -7.86 6.62 -16.07
C ARG A 221 -9.27 7.20 -16.04
N LEU A 222 -9.66 7.82 -14.92
CA LEU A 222 -10.94 8.48 -14.80
C LEU A 222 -11.02 9.68 -15.74
N ILE A 223 -10.00 10.54 -15.75
CA ILE A 223 -9.90 11.69 -16.65
C ILE A 223 -9.92 11.24 -18.12
N MET A 224 -9.27 10.12 -18.46
CA MET A 224 -9.28 9.51 -19.80
C MET A 224 -10.58 8.76 -20.16
N HIS A 225 -11.60 8.77 -19.30
CA HIS A 225 -12.89 8.10 -19.55
C HIS A 225 -12.81 6.56 -19.68
N HIS A 226 -11.84 5.91 -19.01
CA HIS A 226 -11.71 4.44 -19.04
C HIS A 226 -12.72 3.72 -18.13
N PHE A 227 -13.33 4.42 -17.17
CA PHE A 227 -14.30 3.84 -16.25
C PHE A 227 -15.73 4.12 -16.70
N THR A 228 -16.60 3.13 -16.53
CA THR A 228 -18.05 3.26 -16.71
C THR A 228 -18.75 3.11 -15.38
N THR A 229 -20.03 3.50 -15.29
CA THR A 229 -20.83 3.37 -14.05
C THR A 229 -21.02 1.92 -13.59
N THR A 230 -20.75 0.93 -14.44
CA THR A 230 -20.96 -0.50 -14.15
C THR A 230 -19.68 -1.34 -14.24
N HIS A 231 -18.61 -0.81 -14.84
CA HIS A 231 -17.32 -1.48 -15.01
C HIS A 231 -16.18 -0.54 -14.64
N HIS A 232 -15.63 -0.75 -13.44
CA HIS A 232 -14.55 0.04 -12.87
C HIS A 232 -13.77 -0.75 -11.80
N PHE A 233 -13.53 -2.05 -12.03
CA PHE A 233 -12.87 -2.92 -11.05
C PHE A 233 -11.51 -2.39 -10.56
N GLY A 234 -10.70 -1.81 -11.44
CA GLY A 234 -9.42 -1.21 -11.04
C GLY A 234 -9.59 -0.09 -10.00
N TYR A 235 -10.71 0.63 -10.06
CA TYR A 235 -11.04 1.65 -9.07
C TYR A 235 -11.52 1.03 -7.75
N GLU A 236 -12.39 0.02 -7.80
CA GLU A 236 -12.82 -0.71 -6.61
C GLU A 236 -11.64 -1.38 -5.88
N ALA A 237 -10.70 -1.97 -6.61
CA ALA A 237 -9.50 -2.57 -6.04
C ALA A 237 -8.64 -1.52 -5.31
N ALA A 238 -8.48 -0.33 -5.89
CA ALA A 238 -7.76 0.77 -5.24
C ALA A 238 -8.49 1.25 -3.97
N ILE A 239 -9.83 1.31 -3.99
CA ILE A 239 -10.66 1.67 -2.82
C ILE A 239 -10.50 0.62 -1.71
N TRP A 240 -10.57 -0.67 -2.04
CA TRP A 240 -10.37 -1.75 -1.06
C TRP A 240 -8.98 -1.70 -0.43
N TYR A 241 -7.95 -1.47 -1.25
CA TYR A 241 -6.59 -1.31 -0.77
C TYR A 241 -6.43 -0.07 0.12
N TRP A 242 -7.07 1.05 -0.24
CA TRP A 242 -7.03 2.28 0.56
C TRP A 242 -7.67 2.10 1.94
N HIS A 243 -8.83 1.45 2.02
CA HIS A 243 -9.45 1.13 3.31
C HIS A 243 -8.66 0.10 4.12
N PHE A 244 -7.98 -0.84 3.47
CA PHE A 244 -7.03 -1.72 4.15
C PHE A 244 -5.93 -0.90 4.84
N VAL A 245 -5.35 0.08 4.13
CA VAL A 245 -4.35 1.00 4.69
C VAL A 245 -4.93 1.75 5.89
N ASP A 246 -6.13 2.35 5.77
CA ASP A 246 -6.80 3.04 6.88
C ASP A 246 -6.93 2.15 8.13
N ILE A 247 -7.38 0.90 7.96
CA ILE A 247 -7.58 -0.04 9.06
C ILE A 247 -6.25 -0.40 9.73
N VAL A 248 -5.20 -0.71 8.95
CA VAL A 248 -3.87 -1.02 9.50
C VAL A 248 -3.35 0.17 10.30
N TRP A 249 -3.55 1.40 9.82
CA TRP A 249 -3.17 2.59 10.58
C TRP A 249 -3.87 2.67 11.93
N LEU A 250 -5.19 2.40 12.00
CA LEU A 250 -5.91 2.41 13.27
C LEU A 250 -5.33 1.40 14.27
N PHE A 251 -4.95 0.21 13.81
CA PHE A 251 -4.27 -0.77 14.66
C PHE A 251 -2.89 -0.28 15.10
N LEU A 252 -2.11 0.36 14.22
CA LEU A 252 -0.82 0.94 14.59
C LEU A 252 -0.99 2.09 15.59
N TYR A 253 -1.94 2.99 15.37
CA TYR A 253 -2.23 4.10 16.27
C TYR A 253 -2.57 3.59 17.68
N VAL A 254 -3.51 2.65 17.78
CA VAL A 254 -3.92 2.11 19.08
C VAL A 254 -2.80 1.31 19.74
N SER A 255 -2.09 0.46 18.98
CA SER A 255 -1.14 -0.50 19.56
C SER A 255 0.24 0.09 19.80
N VAL A 256 0.78 0.83 18.84
CA VAL A 256 2.14 1.37 18.89
C VAL A 256 2.14 2.75 19.53
N TYR A 257 1.27 3.65 19.07
CA TYR A 257 1.32 5.06 19.48
C TYR A 257 0.58 5.35 20.78
N TRP A 258 -0.41 4.54 21.18
CA TRP A 258 -1.22 4.82 22.36
C TRP A 258 -1.07 3.81 23.49
N TRP A 259 -1.14 2.50 23.21
CA TRP A 259 -0.99 1.47 24.24
C TRP A 259 0.49 1.14 24.52
N GLY A 260 1.30 1.09 23.47
CA GLY A 260 2.71 0.70 23.53
C GLY A 260 3.67 1.86 23.76
N SER A 261 3.18 3.01 24.20
CA SER A 261 3.91 4.26 24.43
C SER A 261 3.66 4.79 25.84
#